data_AF-V9IGE4-F1
#
_entry.id   AF-V9IGE4-F1
#
_cell.length_a   1.000
_cell.length_b   1.000
_cell.length_c   1.000
_cell.angle_alpha   90.00
_cell.angle_beta   90.00
_cell.angle_gamma   90.00
#
_symmetry.space_group_name_H-M   'P 1'
#
loop_
_entity.id
_entity.type
_entity.pdbx_description
1 polymer ?
#
loop_
_entity_poly.entity_id
_entity_poly.type
_entity_poly.pdbx_seq_one_letter_code
_entity_poly.pdbx_strand_id
1 'polypeptide(L)'
;MKEPMQWILVYFWTLGLTKAYHFQNEIVEPLLNYNGAKRSHCPAIAHKQPANRQDTSLRLRQLRSEMTRVASIQGPPLDGYIVTSDDAHQSDSLDPRDMRREFITGFYGSAGEAVITLNKAVFWTDGRYYIQADHQLDCNWILMKRGREDVPSITEWLIHEFHNQALVRIGADPTLVSAIDWEIWEDELANSSIRLVPVRNNLVDLIWQVNRPNYNPHPAYPLPDKYSGRAWQDKIQSIRIEMEVSKANALVLTALDEIAWLFNVRGYDLPHTPVLRAYAIITGESIHLYTPRHKIFDRWRST
;
A
#
# COMPACT_ATOMS: atom_id res chain seq x y z
N MET A 1 -38.07 -62.86 22.32
CA MET A 1 -37.12 -63.97 22.53
C MET A 1 -36.68 -64.48 21.16
N LYS A 2 -35.36 -64.58 20.96
CA LYS A 2 -34.61 -65.15 19.80
C LYS A 2 -34.39 -64.26 18.56
N GLU A 3 -33.26 -63.55 18.63
CA GLU A 3 -32.09 -63.48 17.73
C GLU A 3 -32.17 -63.48 16.17
N PRO A 4 -31.17 -62.86 15.51
CA PRO A 4 -31.24 -62.29 14.15
C PRO A 4 -30.61 -63.20 13.07
N MET A 5 -30.82 -62.88 11.79
CA MET A 5 -30.01 -63.47 10.72
C MET A 5 -29.68 -62.46 9.61
N GLN A 6 -28.38 -62.41 9.30
CA GLN A 6 -27.68 -61.52 8.37
C GLN A 6 -28.09 -61.76 6.91
N TRP A 7 -28.27 -60.67 6.16
CA TRP A 7 -28.28 -60.70 4.69
C TRP A 7 -26.91 -60.27 4.16
N ILE A 8 -26.24 -61.18 3.45
CA ILE A 8 -24.99 -60.91 2.73
C ILE A 8 -25.38 -60.32 1.36
N LEU A 9 -25.03 -59.06 1.13
CA LEU A 9 -25.12 -58.41 -0.19
C LEU A 9 -23.85 -58.70 -0.98
N VAL A 10 -23.97 -59.52 -2.03
CA VAL A 10 -22.90 -59.77 -3.01
C VAL A 10 -22.98 -58.71 -4.09
N TYR A 11 -22.00 -57.81 -4.14
CA TYR A 11 -21.85 -56.83 -5.22
C TYR A 11 -21.07 -57.45 -6.39
N PHE A 12 -21.73 -57.57 -7.54
CA PHE A 12 -21.10 -57.89 -8.82
C PHE A 12 -20.40 -56.64 -9.37
N TRP A 13 -19.07 -56.70 -9.53
CA TRP A 13 -18.30 -55.71 -10.26
C TRP A 13 -18.36 -56.02 -11.77
N THR A 14 -19.05 -55.19 -12.54
CA THR A 14 -18.88 -55.17 -14.00
C THR A 14 -17.82 -54.13 -14.36
N LEU A 15 -16.70 -54.63 -14.90
CA LEU A 15 -15.60 -53.85 -15.46
C LEU A 15 -16.08 -53.09 -16.71
N GLY A 16 -16.41 -51.81 -16.54
CA GLY A 16 -16.56 -50.86 -17.65
C GLY A 16 -15.25 -50.13 -17.91
N LEU A 17 -14.45 -50.60 -18.87
CA LEU A 17 -13.29 -49.88 -19.40
C LEU A 17 -13.76 -48.66 -20.21
N THR A 18 -13.96 -47.53 -19.55
CA THR A 18 -13.95 -46.23 -20.21
C THR A 18 -12.54 -45.68 -20.15
N LYS A 19 -11.85 -45.67 -21.30
CA LYS A 19 -10.61 -44.90 -21.47
C LYS A 19 -10.97 -43.42 -21.33
N ALA A 20 -10.81 -42.88 -20.13
CA ALA A 20 -10.68 -41.44 -19.95
C ALA A 20 -9.37 -41.03 -20.62
N TYR A 21 -9.48 -40.34 -21.76
CA TYR A 21 -8.35 -39.58 -22.30
C TYR A 21 -8.01 -38.51 -21.26
N HIS A 22 -6.95 -38.74 -20.48
CA HIS A 22 -6.30 -37.69 -19.71
C HIS A 22 -5.71 -36.70 -20.70
N PHE A 23 -6.47 -35.66 -21.02
CA PHE A 23 -5.91 -34.43 -21.56
C PHE A 23 -5.20 -33.76 -20.37
N GLN A 24 -3.90 -34.00 -20.21
CA GLN A 24 -3.05 -33.11 -19.43
C GLN A 24 -3.06 -31.76 -20.16
N ASN A 25 -4.05 -30.92 -19.85
CA ASN A 25 -3.80 -29.49 -19.89
C ASN A 25 -2.79 -29.25 -18.78
N GLU A 26 -1.50 -29.36 -19.11
CA GLU A 26 -0.51 -28.53 -18.45
C GLU A 26 -1.01 -27.10 -18.63
N ILE A 27 -1.60 -26.53 -17.59
CA ILE A 27 -1.76 -25.09 -17.49
C ILE A 27 -0.31 -24.61 -17.43
N VAL A 28 0.26 -24.30 -18.60
CA VAL A 28 1.53 -23.62 -18.68
C VAL A 28 1.28 -22.30 -17.97
N GLU A 29 1.82 -22.15 -16.76
CA GLU A 29 1.82 -20.87 -16.08
C GLU A 29 2.32 -19.83 -17.09
N PRO A 30 1.60 -18.71 -17.29
CA PRO A 30 2.02 -17.72 -18.26
C PRO A 30 3.46 -17.31 -17.94
N LEU A 31 4.32 -17.30 -18.96
CA LEU A 31 5.72 -16.94 -18.78
C LEU A 31 5.80 -15.46 -18.36
N LEU A 32 5.84 -15.22 -17.05
CA LEU A 32 5.92 -13.87 -16.48
C LEU A 32 7.26 -13.21 -16.86
N ASN A 33 7.19 -11.93 -17.24
CA ASN A 33 8.33 -11.11 -17.60
C ASN A 33 8.89 -10.37 -16.38
N TYR A 34 9.75 -11.05 -15.64
CA TYR A 34 10.44 -10.50 -14.45
C TYR A 34 11.45 -9.36 -14.75
N ASN A 35 11.77 -9.13 -16.02
CA ASN A 35 12.68 -8.07 -16.45
C ASN A 35 11.95 -6.78 -16.88
N GLY A 36 10.62 -6.79 -16.84
CA GLY A 36 9.78 -5.65 -17.16
C GLY A 36 9.75 -5.26 -18.64
N ALA A 37 9.03 -4.17 -18.91
CA ALA A 37 8.84 -3.67 -20.25
C ALA A 37 10.12 -3.01 -20.80
N LYS A 38 10.38 -3.18 -22.11
CA LYS A 38 11.41 -2.40 -22.80
C LYS A 38 11.16 -0.91 -22.62
N ARG A 39 12.20 -0.19 -22.20
CA ARG A 39 12.17 1.25 -21.92
C ARG A 39 12.75 2.03 -23.10
N SER A 40 12.07 3.10 -23.50
CA SER A 40 12.60 4.00 -24.52
C SER A 40 13.81 4.76 -23.96
N HIS A 41 14.86 4.93 -24.77
CA HIS A 41 16.05 5.71 -24.41
C HIS A 41 16.82 5.20 -23.17
N CYS A 42 16.67 3.92 -22.82
CA CYS A 42 17.49 3.24 -21.82
C CYS A 42 18.16 1.99 -22.42
N PRO A 43 19.27 2.15 -23.18
CA PRO A 43 20.05 1.03 -23.68
C PRO A 43 20.64 0.21 -22.53
N ALA A 44 20.76 -1.11 -22.71
CA ALA A 44 21.36 -2.01 -21.72
C ALA A 44 22.83 -1.67 -21.36
N ILE A 45 23.51 -0.84 -22.17
CA ILE A 45 24.94 -0.48 -22.04
C ILE A 45 25.11 1.06 -21.94
N ALA A 46 24.06 1.83 -21.64
CA ALA A 46 24.20 3.28 -21.50
C ALA A 46 24.59 3.67 -20.09
N HIS A 47 25.83 4.09 -19.90
CA HIS A 47 26.30 4.75 -18.67
C HIS A 47 25.71 6.16 -18.45
N LYS A 48 24.88 6.64 -19.37
CA LYS A 48 24.37 8.02 -19.37
C LYS A 48 22.85 8.04 -19.31
N GLN A 49 22.33 8.64 -18.24
CA GLN A 49 20.90 8.85 -18.04
C GLN A 49 20.33 9.84 -19.07
N PRO A 50 19.07 9.68 -19.51
CA PRO A 50 18.40 10.67 -20.36
C PRO A 50 18.32 12.03 -19.67
N ALA A 51 18.70 13.10 -20.38
CA ALA A 51 18.84 14.44 -19.79
C ALA A 51 17.51 15.06 -19.30
N ASN A 52 16.38 14.56 -19.78
CA ASN A 52 15.05 15.03 -19.43
C ASN A 52 14.41 14.27 -18.25
N ARG A 53 15.18 13.40 -17.58
CA ARG A 53 14.72 12.59 -16.46
C ARG A 53 15.48 12.94 -15.20
N GLN A 54 14.84 12.76 -14.06
CA GLN A 54 15.50 12.96 -12.78
C GLN A 54 16.43 11.78 -12.50
N ASP A 55 17.73 12.04 -12.33
CA ASP A 55 18.70 11.01 -11.93
C ASP A 55 18.50 10.66 -10.44
N THR A 56 18.01 9.44 -10.21
CA THR A 56 17.71 8.88 -8.89
C THR A 56 18.86 8.03 -8.34
N SER A 57 20.00 7.93 -9.04
CA SER A 57 21.13 7.07 -8.65
C SER A 57 21.63 7.35 -7.24
N LEU A 58 21.71 8.62 -6.85
CA LEU A 58 22.12 9.00 -5.48
C LEU A 58 21.06 8.59 -4.44
N ARG A 59 19.77 8.82 -4.74
CA ARG A 59 18.67 8.48 -3.83
C ARG A 59 18.59 6.98 -3.59
N LEU A 60 18.74 6.17 -4.64
CA LEU A 60 18.79 4.71 -4.54
C LEU A 60 19.98 4.23 -3.71
N ARG A 61 21.18 4.81 -3.91
CA ARG A 61 22.36 4.47 -3.09
C ARG A 61 22.13 4.81 -1.61
N GLN A 62 21.57 5.97 -1.33
CA GLN A 62 21.28 6.40 0.05
C GLN A 62 20.22 5.50 0.69
N LEU A 63 19.14 5.17 -0.02
CA LEU A 63 18.09 4.28 0.49
C LEU A 63 18.66 2.89 0.81
N ARG A 64 19.48 2.32 -0.06
CA ARG A 64 20.17 1.04 0.16
C ARG A 64 21.10 1.08 1.37
N SER A 65 21.82 2.19 1.56
CA SER A 65 22.61 2.42 2.77
C SER A 65 21.74 2.43 4.02
N GLU A 66 20.57 3.07 3.99
CA GLU A 66 19.62 3.05 5.11
C GLU A 66 19.03 1.65 5.36
N MET A 67 18.71 0.89 4.32
CA MET A 67 18.27 -0.51 4.45
C MET A 67 19.30 -1.39 5.17
N THR A 68 20.59 -1.18 4.90
CA THR A 68 21.67 -1.85 5.64
C THR A 68 21.86 -1.24 7.03
N ARG A 69 21.66 0.07 7.22
CA ARG A 69 21.83 0.74 8.53
C ARG A 69 20.73 0.38 9.53
N VAL A 70 19.51 0.08 9.09
CA VAL A 70 18.41 -0.43 9.95
C VAL A 70 18.89 -1.61 10.83
N ALA A 71 19.86 -2.39 10.32
CA ALA A 71 20.64 -3.41 11.06
C ALA A 71 21.06 -3.00 12.48
N SER A 72 21.42 -1.72 12.64
CA SER A 72 22.04 -1.19 13.85
C SER A 72 21.03 -0.67 14.89
N ILE A 73 19.75 -0.52 14.53
CA ILE A 73 18.75 0.15 15.39
C ILE A 73 17.51 -0.72 15.63
N GLN A 74 17.05 -1.52 14.66
CA GLN A 74 15.72 -2.15 14.72
C GLN A 74 15.69 -3.66 14.37
N GLY A 75 16.85 -4.30 14.25
CA GLY A 75 16.98 -5.71 13.86
C GLY A 75 17.83 -5.86 12.61
N PRO A 76 17.97 -7.07 12.01
CA PRO A 76 18.88 -7.33 10.87
C PRO A 76 18.61 -6.45 9.63
N PRO A 77 19.60 -6.33 8.71
CA PRO A 77 19.44 -5.61 7.44
C PRO A 77 18.18 -6.00 6.66
N LEU A 78 17.71 -5.09 5.82
CA LEU A 78 16.66 -5.36 4.84
C LEU A 78 17.27 -5.69 3.47
N ASP A 79 16.68 -6.66 2.78
CA ASP A 79 17.05 -7.07 1.42
C ASP A 79 16.26 -6.28 0.36
N GLY A 80 15.08 -5.78 0.74
CA GLY A 80 14.24 -4.93 -0.08
C GLY A 80 13.42 -3.93 0.73
N TYR A 81 12.95 -2.87 0.08
CA TYR A 81 12.05 -1.88 0.64
C TYR A 81 10.96 -1.50 -0.36
N ILE A 82 9.70 -1.51 0.09
CA ILE A 82 8.52 -1.14 -0.71
C ILE A 82 8.14 0.29 -0.37
N VAL A 83 7.89 1.09 -1.41
CA VAL A 83 7.36 2.46 -1.31
C VAL A 83 6.08 2.56 -2.14
N THR A 84 4.95 2.69 -1.45
CA THR A 84 3.61 2.88 -2.04
C THR A 84 3.36 4.35 -2.36
N SER A 85 2.23 4.64 -3.03
CA SER A 85 1.81 6.02 -3.29
C SER A 85 1.08 6.64 -2.10
N ASP A 86 0.52 5.85 -1.20
CA ASP A 86 -0.47 6.30 -0.23
C ASP A 86 0.14 7.11 0.93
N ASP A 87 -0.70 7.95 1.56
CA ASP A 87 -0.43 8.55 2.86
C ASP A 87 -1.05 7.71 3.99
N ALA A 88 -0.96 8.15 5.24
CA ALA A 88 -1.47 7.38 6.38
C ALA A 88 -3.01 7.33 6.51
N HIS A 89 -3.73 7.93 5.56
CA HIS A 89 -5.17 8.05 5.54
C HIS A 89 -5.79 7.49 4.24
N GLN A 90 -4.97 6.82 3.42
CA GLN A 90 -5.31 6.35 2.07
C GLN A 90 -6.01 7.42 1.22
N SER A 91 -5.47 8.64 1.26
CA SER A 91 -6.03 9.78 0.53
C SER A 91 -5.87 9.65 -0.99
N ASP A 92 -6.91 10.00 -1.76
CA ASP A 92 -6.86 10.05 -3.23
C ASP A 92 -5.81 11.03 -3.78
N SER A 93 -5.56 12.10 -3.04
CA SER A 93 -4.57 13.13 -3.36
C SER A 93 -3.66 13.34 -2.17
N LEU A 94 -2.37 13.48 -2.44
CA LEU A 94 -1.35 13.54 -1.39
C LEU A 94 -0.93 14.98 -1.11
N ASP A 95 -0.53 15.21 0.13
CA ASP A 95 0.28 16.39 0.46
C ASP A 95 1.66 16.24 -0.21
N PRO A 96 2.23 17.31 -0.80
CA PRO A 96 3.58 17.27 -1.38
C PRO A 96 4.67 16.70 -0.46
N ARG A 97 4.52 16.84 0.86
CA ARG A 97 5.43 16.26 1.86
C ARG A 97 5.40 14.74 1.92
N ASP A 98 4.29 14.13 1.53
CA ASP A 98 4.03 12.69 1.56
C ASP A 98 4.26 12.00 0.21
N MET A 99 4.61 12.76 -0.85
CA MET A 99 4.95 12.25 -2.19
C MET A 99 6.31 11.51 -2.26
N ARG A 100 6.53 10.56 -1.36
CA ARG A 100 7.77 9.78 -1.18
C ARG A 100 8.13 8.98 -2.42
N ARG A 101 7.14 8.36 -3.06
CA ARG A 101 7.31 7.61 -4.30
C ARG A 101 7.78 8.51 -5.43
N GLU A 102 7.22 9.70 -5.59
CA GLU A 102 7.72 10.69 -6.55
C GLU A 102 9.16 11.09 -6.23
N PHE A 103 9.47 11.37 -4.97
CA PHE A 103 10.86 11.68 -4.58
C PHE A 103 11.81 10.52 -4.91
N ILE A 104 11.51 9.27 -4.58
CA ILE A 104 12.48 8.18 -4.80
C ILE A 104 12.62 7.80 -6.29
N THR A 105 11.54 7.92 -7.08
CA THR A 105 11.49 7.45 -8.47
C THR A 105 11.63 8.55 -9.54
N GLY A 106 11.28 9.79 -9.22
CA GLY A 106 11.08 10.88 -10.20
C GLY A 106 9.76 10.82 -10.98
N PHE A 107 8.89 9.83 -10.70
CA PHE A 107 7.59 9.67 -11.35
C PHE A 107 6.47 10.32 -10.52
N TYR A 108 5.72 11.25 -11.15
CA TYR A 108 4.69 12.07 -10.48
C TYR A 108 3.24 11.68 -10.83
N GLY A 109 3.00 10.53 -11.48
CA GLY A 109 1.63 10.07 -11.73
C GLY A 109 0.93 9.68 -10.42
N SER A 110 -0.40 9.61 -10.38
CA SER A 110 -1.09 9.40 -9.09
C SER A 110 -0.94 7.98 -8.52
N ALA A 111 -0.60 6.98 -9.35
CA ALA A 111 -0.59 5.57 -8.92
C ALA A 111 0.72 4.84 -9.30
N GLY A 112 1.22 4.05 -8.37
CA GLY A 112 2.32 3.11 -8.58
C GLY A 112 3.05 2.73 -7.29
N GLU A 113 3.83 1.67 -7.38
CA GLU A 113 4.57 1.09 -6.26
C GLU A 113 6.00 0.82 -6.68
N ALA A 114 6.94 1.20 -5.83
CA ALA A 114 8.35 0.97 -6.03
C ALA A 114 8.84 -0.12 -5.09
N VAL A 115 9.61 -1.07 -5.62
CA VAL A 115 10.36 -2.06 -4.86
C VAL A 115 11.85 -1.81 -5.12
N ILE A 116 12.61 -1.52 -4.07
CA ILE A 116 14.05 -1.31 -4.16
C ILE A 116 14.75 -2.44 -3.41
N THR A 117 15.57 -3.22 -4.11
CA THR A 117 16.47 -4.20 -3.48
C THR A 117 17.89 -3.62 -3.40
N LEU A 118 18.83 -4.37 -2.82
CA LEU A 118 20.24 -3.97 -2.78
C LEU A 118 20.87 -3.71 -4.16
N ASN A 119 20.33 -4.34 -5.22
CA ASN A 119 20.88 -4.28 -6.58
C ASN A 119 19.89 -3.80 -7.65
N LYS A 120 18.58 -3.93 -7.45
CA LYS A 120 17.54 -3.56 -8.43
C LYS A 120 16.59 -2.50 -7.88
N ALA A 121 15.89 -1.84 -8.79
CA ALA A 121 14.79 -0.92 -8.49
C ALA A 121 13.69 -1.19 -9.53
N VAL A 122 12.50 -1.52 -9.06
CA VAL A 122 11.38 -1.96 -9.91
C VAL A 122 10.16 -1.13 -9.58
N PHE A 123 9.41 -0.74 -10.60
CA PHE A 123 8.29 0.17 -10.48
C PHE A 123 7.07 -0.38 -11.20
N TRP A 124 5.98 -0.57 -10.47
CA TRP A 124 4.67 -0.93 -11.02
C TRP A 124 3.82 0.31 -11.17
N THR A 125 3.07 0.38 -12.28
CA THR A 125 1.98 1.35 -12.45
C THR A 125 0.95 0.80 -13.43
N ASP A 126 -0.22 1.41 -13.49
CA ASP A 126 -1.33 0.99 -14.33
C ASP A 126 -1.33 1.66 -15.73
N GLY A 127 -2.30 1.24 -16.55
CA GLY A 127 -2.42 1.64 -17.96
C GLY A 127 -2.48 3.13 -18.24
N ARG A 128 -2.95 3.95 -17.28
CA ARG A 128 -2.98 5.42 -17.41
C ARG A 128 -1.59 6.01 -17.53
N TYR A 129 -0.60 5.34 -16.93
CA TYR A 129 0.72 5.92 -16.67
C TYR A 129 1.87 5.20 -17.39
N TYR A 130 1.62 4.18 -18.21
CA TYR A 130 2.70 3.44 -18.90
C TYR A 130 3.66 4.33 -19.69
N ILE A 131 3.12 5.24 -20.51
CA ILE A 131 3.93 6.16 -21.31
C ILE A 131 4.61 7.17 -20.39
N GLN A 132 3.87 7.74 -19.44
CA GLN A 132 4.41 8.70 -18.49
C GLN A 132 5.61 8.12 -17.71
N ALA A 133 5.47 6.92 -17.15
CA ALA A 133 6.52 6.22 -16.43
C ALA A 133 7.73 5.93 -17.34
N ASP A 134 7.52 5.55 -18.61
CA ASP A 134 8.60 5.36 -19.56
C ASP A 134 9.41 6.65 -19.80
N HIS A 135 8.73 7.80 -19.83
CA HIS A 135 9.34 9.10 -20.05
C HIS A 135 9.98 9.74 -18.81
N GLN A 136 9.56 9.37 -17.59
CA GLN A 136 9.98 10.03 -16.35
C GLN A 136 11.03 9.25 -15.55
N LEU A 137 10.87 7.95 -15.42
CA LEU A 137 11.82 7.13 -14.66
C LEU A 137 13.15 7.05 -15.41
N ASP A 138 14.25 7.27 -14.70
CA ASP A 138 15.59 7.06 -15.23
C ASP A 138 15.87 5.57 -15.53
N CYS A 139 17.04 5.26 -16.06
CA CYS A 139 17.41 3.91 -16.46
C CYS A 139 17.81 2.99 -15.31
N ASN A 140 17.74 3.44 -14.05
CA ASN A 140 17.90 2.57 -12.89
C ASN A 140 16.66 1.70 -12.64
N TRP A 141 15.50 2.10 -13.18
CA TRP A 141 14.21 1.48 -12.88
C TRP A 141 13.75 0.49 -13.95
N ILE A 142 13.38 -0.70 -13.51
CA ILE A 142 12.61 -1.67 -14.29
C ILE A 142 11.13 -1.27 -14.23
N LEU A 143 10.47 -1.10 -15.38
CA LEU A 143 9.05 -0.74 -15.43
C LEU A 143 8.18 -1.97 -15.62
N MET A 144 7.26 -2.17 -14.68
CA MET A 144 6.23 -3.20 -14.71
C MET A 144 4.88 -2.56 -15.06
N LYS A 145 4.28 -3.01 -16.16
CA LYS A 145 3.03 -2.46 -16.70
C LYS A 145 1.83 -3.26 -16.17
N ARG A 146 1.42 -2.96 -14.92
CA ARG A 146 0.42 -3.73 -14.17
C ARG A 146 -0.92 -3.83 -14.93
N GLY A 147 -1.47 -5.03 -14.99
CA GLY A 147 -2.73 -5.33 -15.69
C GLY A 147 -2.52 -5.94 -17.07
N ARG A 148 -1.27 -6.23 -17.45
CA ARG A 148 -0.94 -7.14 -18.56
C ARG A 148 -0.72 -8.54 -18.03
N GLU A 149 -1.07 -9.54 -18.84
CA GLU A 149 -0.99 -10.96 -18.48
C GLU A 149 0.45 -11.43 -18.21
N ASP A 150 1.45 -10.79 -18.82
CA ASP A 150 2.86 -11.15 -18.70
C ASP A 150 3.59 -10.44 -17.55
N VAL A 151 2.89 -9.66 -16.72
CA VAL A 151 3.54 -8.84 -15.68
C VAL A 151 3.29 -9.45 -14.31
N PRO A 152 4.37 -9.83 -13.57
CA PRO A 152 4.22 -10.41 -12.25
C PRO A 152 3.66 -9.38 -11.25
N SER A 153 2.97 -9.87 -10.23
CA SER A 153 2.68 -9.13 -9.01
C SER A 153 4.00 -8.77 -8.28
N ILE A 154 3.91 -7.93 -7.25
CA ILE A 154 5.06 -7.59 -6.41
C ILE A 154 5.60 -8.85 -5.70
N THR A 155 4.72 -9.68 -5.17
CA THR A 155 5.07 -10.90 -4.43
C THR A 155 5.66 -11.96 -5.35
N GLU A 156 5.08 -12.19 -6.54
CA GLU A 156 5.64 -13.08 -7.56
C GLU A 156 7.05 -12.64 -7.98
N TRP A 157 7.25 -11.34 -8.20
CA TRP A 157 8.56 -10.80 -8.55
C TRP A 157 9.59 -10.99 -7.43
N LEU A 158 9.19 -10.75 -6.18
CA LEU A 158 10.04 -10.95 -5.01
C LEU A 158 10.43 -12.42 -4.85
N ILE A 159 9.48 -13.35 -4.97
CA ILE A 159 9.74 -14.80 -4.90
C ILE A 159 10.74 -15.21 -5.99
N HIS A 160 10.54 -14.75 -7.23
CA HIS A 160 11.46 -15.03 -8.32
C HIS A 160 12.85 -14.40 -8.08
N GLU A 161 12.94 -13.15 -7.62
CA GLU A 161 14.22 -12.48 -7.38
C GLU A 161 15.05 -13.19 -6.31
N PHE A 162 14.39 -13.71 -5.28
CA PHE A 162 15.06 -14.27 -4.10
C PHE A 162 14.95 -15.79 -3.95
N HIS A 163 14.60 -16.53 -5.01
CA HIS A 163 14.38 -17.98 -5.00
C HIS A 163 15.54 -18.82 -4.41
N ASN A 164 16.78 -18.33 -4.46
CA ASN A 164 17.97 -19.01 -3.94
C ASN A 164 18.40 -18.57 -2.53
N GLN A 165 17.62 -17.71 -1.86
CA GLN A 165 17.97 -17.18 -0.54
C GLN A 165 17.13 -17.82 0.57
N ALA A 166 17.78 -18.15 1.68
CA ALA A 166 17.16 -18.87 2.80
C ALA A 166 16.27 -17.99 3.68
N LEU A 167 16.58 -16.70 3.82
CA LEU A 167 15.78 -15.73 4.56
C LEU A 167 15.95 -14.36 3.91
N VAL A 168 14.83 -13.71 3.60
CA VAL A 168 14.78 -12.42 2.92
C VAL A 168 13.84 -11.50 3.69
N ARG A 169 14.28 -10.27 3.95
CA ARG A 169 13.54 -9.28 4.73
C ARG A 169 13.14 -8.11 3.85
N ILE A 170 11.84 -7.95 3.61
CA ILE A 170 11.29 -6.87 2.79
C ILE A 170 10.59 -5.88 3.70
N GLY A 171 11.14 -4.67 3.80
CA GLY A 171 10.58 -3.62 4.64
C GLY A 171 9.50 -2.81 3.92
N ALA A 172 8.51 -2.35 4.66
CA ALA A 172 7.56 -1.34 4.21
C ALA A 172 7.10 -0.50 5.41
N ASP A 173 6.66 0.73 5.16
CA ASP A 173 6.07 1.56 6.21
C ASP A 173 4.63 1.09 6.50
N PRO A 174 4.34 0.54 7.69
CA PRO A 174 3.02 -0.04 7.98
C PRO A 174 1.93 1.02 8.09
N THR A 175 2.28 2.30 8.13
CA THR A 175 1.29 3.39 8.13
C THR A 175 0.82 3.75 6.73
N LEU A 176 1.54 3.35 5.67
CA LEU A 176 1.27 3.74 4.28
C LEU A 176 0.77 2.57 3.42
N VAL A 177 0.71 1.37 3.98
CA VAL A 177 0.17 0.18 3.31
C VAL A 177 -1.16 -0.14 3.99
N SER A 178 -2.21 -0.38 3.22
CA SER A 178 -3.49 -0.76 3.80
C SER A 178 -3.36 -2.11 4.51
N ALA A 179 -4.14 -2.33 5.57
CA ALA A 179 -4.11 -3.61 6.28
C ALA A 179 -4.44 -4.79 5.35
N ILE A 180 -5.38 -4.58 4.42
CA ILE A 180 -5.80 -5.58 3.43
C ILE A 180 -4.63 -5.94 2.51
N ASP A 181 -3.93 -4.95 1.94
CA ASP A 181 -2.80 -5.22 1.04
C ASP A 181 -1.66 -5.91 1.78
N TRP A 182 -1.40 -5.52 3.04
CA TRP A 182 -0.38 -6.17 3.86
C TRP A 182 -0.71 -7.64 4.11
N GLU A 183 -1.95 -7.95 4.51
CA GLU A 183 -2.43 -9.32 4.75
C GLU A 183 -2.34 -10.17 3.48
N ILE A 184 -2.77 -9.63 2.33
CA ILE A 184 -2.64 -10.31 1.02
C ILE A 184 -1.17 -10.63 0.72
N TRP A 185 -0.26 -9.68 0.91
CA TRP A 185 1.16 -9.93 0.67
C TRP A 185 1.74 -10.95 1.65
N GLU A 186 1.34 -10.95 2.93
CA GLU A 186 1.78 -11.96 3.89
C GLU A 186 1.32 -13.36 3.48
N ASP A 187 0.06 -13.50 3.06
CA ASP A 187 -0.52 -14.77 2.61
C ASP A 187 0.18 -15.29 1.34
N GLU A 188 0.39 -14.42 0.34
CA GLU A 188 1.09 -14.76 -0.90
C GLU A 188 2.56 -15.16 -0.66
N LEU A 189 3.20 -14.57 0.36
CA LEU A 189 4.61 -14.84 0.70
C LEU A 189 4.79 -15.96 1.73
N ALA A 190 3.72 -16.50 2.32
CA ALA A 190 3.78 -17.42 3.47
C ALA A 190 4.67 -18.66 3.24
N ASN A 191 4.64 -19.22 2.02
CA ASN A 191 5.41 -20.41 1.64
C ASN A 191 6.79 -20.09 1.04
N SER A 192 7.22 -18.83 1.08
CA SER A 192 8.52 -18.38 0.59
C SER A 192 9.52 -18.15 1.73
N SER A 193 10.78 -17.86 1.40
CA SER A 193 11.81 -17.39 2.35
C SER A 193 11.64 -15.92 2.77
N ILE A 194 10.63 -15.24 2.23
CA ILE A 194 10.45 -13.80 2.34
C ILE A 194 9.58 -13.47 3.55
N ARG A 195 10.00 -12.47 4.33
CA ARG A 195 9.25 -11.95 5.47
C ARG A 195 9.09 -10.44 5.33
N LEU A 196 7.83 -9.98 5.42
CA LEU A 196 7.54 -8.56 5.51
C LEU A 196 7.97 -8.03 6.88
N VAL A 197 8.55 -6.84 6.89
CA VAL A 197 9.06 -6.19 8.09
C VAL A 197 8.44 -4.80 8.22
N PRO A 198 7.68 -4.51 9.28
CA PRO A 198 7.13 -3.17 9.50
C PRO A 198 8.26 -2.20 9.90
N VAL A 199 8.51 -1.19 9.06
CA VAL A 199 9.55 -0.17 9.27
C VAL A 199 8.87 1.17 9.57
N ARG A 200 8.70 1.48 10.87
CA ARG A 200 7.97 2.68 11.32
C ARG A 200 8.68 4.01 11.04
N ASN A 201 9.99 3.99 10.92
CA ASN A 201 10.75 5.17 10.51
C ASN A 201 10.97 5.09 9.00
N ASN A 202 10.14 5.80 8.24
CA ASN A 202 10.18 5.75 6.78
C ASN A 202 11.59 6.03 6.23
N LEU A 203 12.16 5.10 5.47
CA LEU A 203 13.54 5.22 5.00
C LEU A 203 13.71 6.31 3.94
N VAL A 204 12.64 6.62 3.19
CA VAL A 204 12.65 7.72 2.22
C VAL A 204 12.77 9.06 2.94
N ASP A 205 12.11 9.20 4.09
CA ASP A 205 12.17 10.42 4.90
C ASP A 205 13.58 10.69 5.43
N LEU A 206 14.35 9.64 5.72
CA LEU A 206 15.73 9.76 6.19
C LEU A 206 16.67 10.31 5.11
N ILE A 207 16.39 10.04 3.83
CA ILE A 207 17.23 10.51 2.71
C ILE A 207 16.66 11.78 2.05
N TRP A 208 15.38 12.10 2.26
CA TRP A 208 14.72 13.31 1.78
C TRP A 208 14.91 14.48 2.76
N GLN A 209 16.17 14.84 3.02
CA GLN A 209 16.50 15.91 3.97
C GLN A 209 16.46 17.32 3.35
N VAL A 210 16.66 17.42 2.03
CA VAL A 210 16.74 18.70 1.33
C VAL A 210 15.45 18.92 0.54
N ASN A 211 14.87 20.12 0.65
CA ASN A 211 13.66 20.56 -0.06
C ASN A 211 12.42 19.68 0.14
N ARG A 212 12.33 18.93 1.24
CA ARG A 212 11.08 18.27 1.61
C ARG A 212 10.06 19.32 2.06
N PRO A 213 8.88 19.40 1.43
CA PRO A 213 7.89 20.41 1.80
C PRO A 213 7.46 20.30 3.26
N ASN A 214 7.09 21.43 3.86
CA ASN A 214 6.40 21.44 5.14
C ASN A 214 4.90 21.25 4.93
N TYR A 215 4.23 20.63 5.90
CA TYR A 215 2.78 20.61 5.91
C TYR A 215 2.23 22.03 5.92
N ASN A 216 1.10 22.23 5.25
CA ASN A 216 0.39 23.51 5.28
C ASN A 216 0.10 23.91 6.74
N PRO A 217 0.45 25.11 7.21
CA PRO A 217 0.22 25.51 8.61
C PRO A 217 -1.20 26.05 8.87
N HIS A 218 -2.01 26.30 7.82
CA HIS A 218 -3.30 26.97 7.98
C HIS A 218 -4.26 26.17 8.89
N PRO A 219 -4.94 26.82 9.85
CA PRO A 219 -5.85 26.15 10.75
C PRO A 219 -7.14 25.71 10.06
N ALA A 220 -7.80 24.72 10.64
CA ALA A 220 -9.12 24.27 10.22
C ALA A 220 -10.20 25.32 10.56
N TYR A 221 -11.33 25.24 9.85
CA TYR A 221 -12.49 26.10 10.05
C TYR A 221 -13.78 25.28 10.14
N PRO A 222 -14.79 25.72 10.93
CA PRO A 222 -16.04 24.99 11.04
C PRO A 222 -16.90 25.27 9.80
N LEU A 223 -17.65 24.28 9.36
CA LEU A 223 -18.67 24.40 8.33
C LEU A 223 -20.04 24.64 8.99
N PRO A 224 -20.65 25.82 8.83
CA PRO A 224 -21.95 26.11 9.44
C PRO A 224 -23.06 25.12 9.06
N ASP A 225 -23.98 24.86 10.00
CA ASP A 225 -25.07 23.90 9.82
C ASP A 225 -26.00 24.21 8.65
N LYS A 226 -26.14 25.49 8.28
CA LYS A 226 -26.89 25.89 7.07
C LYS A 226 -26.32 25.30 5.77
N TYR A 227 -25.05 24.89 5.76
CA TYR A 227 -24.40 24.23 4.62
C TYR A 227 -24.28 22.71 4.81
N SER A 228 -24.10 22.23 6.04
CA SER A 228 -23.96 20.79 6.31
C SER A 228 -25.31 20.08 6.49
N GLY A 229 -26.40 20.83 6.68
CA GLY A 229 -27.78 20.35 6.84
C GLY A 229 -28.12 19.84 8.24
N ARG A 230 -27.13 19.56 9.10
CA ARG A 230 -27.33 19.13 10.49
C ARG A 230 -26.07 19.33 11.35
N ALA A 231 -26.28 19.47 12.65
CA ALA A 231 -25.21 19.57 13.62
C ALA A 231 -24.41 18.26 13.71
N TRP A 232 -23.12 18.36 14.08
CA TRP A 232 -22.23 17.19 14.19
C TRP A 232 -22.67 16.24 15.31
N GLN A 233 -23.24 16.78 16.39
CA GLN A 233 -23.76 16.02 17.53
C GLN A 233 -24.86 15.04 17.08
N ASP A 234 -25.74 15.48 16.17
CA ASP A 234 -26.81 14.62 15.65
C ASP A 234 -26.21 13.47 14.83
N LYS A 235 -25.13 13.72 14.07
CA LYS A 235 -24.44 12.68 13.29
C LYS A 235 -23.81 11.63 14.20
N ILE A 236 -23.16 12.06 15.28
CA ILE A 236 -22.62 11.17 16.31
C ILE A 236 -23.72 10.31 16.92
N GLN A 237 -24.88 10.90 17.25
CA GLN A 237 -25.99 10.14 17.81
C GLN A 237 -26.48 9.06 16.84
N SER A 238 -26.59 9.38 15.55
CA SER A 238 -26.92 8.39 14.51
C SER A 238 -25.87 7.27 14.44
N ILE A 239 -24.57 7.61 14.47
CA ILE A 239 -23.49 6.62 14.46
C ILE A 239 -23.55 5.71 15.69
N ARG A 240 -23.81 6.24 16.88
CA ARG A 240 -23.91 5.44 18.11
C ARG A 240 -25.05 4.43 18.07
N ILE A 241 -26.19 4.80 17.48
CA ILE A 241 -27.31 3.87 17.25
C ILE A 241 -26.86 2.72 16.33
N GLU A 242 -26.17 3.01 15.24
CA GLU A 242 -25.64 1.97 14.33
C GLU A 242 -24.56 1.10 15.00
N MET A 243 -23.73 1.68 15.87
CA MET A 243 -22.76 0.94 16.67
C MET A 243 -23.46 -0.05 17.62
N GLU A 244 -24.55 0.34 18.25
CA GLU A 244 -25.36 -0.54 19.11
C GLU A 244 -25.96 -1.70 18.31
N VAL A 245 -26.54 -1.42 17.14
CA VAL A 245 -27.08 -2.44 16.22
C VAL A 245 -25.98 -3.42 15.77
N SER A 246 -24.80 -2.89 15.45
CA SER A 246 -23.64 -3.68 15.03
C SER A 246 -22.88 -4.34 16.18
N LYS A 247 -23.29 -4.11 17.44
CA LYS A 247 -22.60 -4.56 18.66
C LYS A 247 -21.13 -4.12 18.72
N ALA A 248 -20.82 -2.95 18.16
CA ALA A 248 -19.48 -2.37 18.15
C ALA A 248 -19.27 -1.47 19.37
N ASN A 249 -18.17 -1.66 20.10
CA ASN A 249 -17.84 -0.82 21.27
C ASN A 249 -17.16 0.51 20.88
N ALA A 250 -16.51 0.55 19.72
CA ALA A 250 -15.81 1.72 19.22
C ALA A 250 -15.83 1.75 17.68
N LEU A 251 -15.76 2.95 17.13
CA LEU A 251 -15.52 3.22 15.72
C LEU A 251 -14.22 4.02 15.59
N VAL A 252 -13.29 3.52 14.78
CA VAL A 252 -12.04 4.22 14.45
C VAL A 252 -12.17 4.78 13.05
N LEU A 253 -11.97 6.10 12.91
CA LEU A 253 -12.01 6.80 11.64
C LEU A 253 -10.60 7.23 11.24
N THR A 254 -10.20 6.82 10.05
CA THR A 254 -8.92 7.14 9.43
C THR A 254 -9.09 8.00 8.18
N ALA A 255 -10.19 7.82 7.44
CA ALA A 255 -10.49 8.59 6.24
C ALA A 255 -10.78 10.07 6.57
N LEU A 256 -10.06 10.98 5.91
CA LEU A 256 -10.07 12.41 6.26
C LEU A 256 -11.38 13.11 5.91
N ASP A 257 -12.06 12.66 4.86
CA ASP A 257 -13.36 13.15 4.40
C ASP A 257 -14.49 12.72 5.34
N GLU A 258 -14.46 11.49 5.85
CA GLU A 258 -15.38 11.00 6.89
C GLU A 258 -15.27 11.83 8.17
N ILE A 259 -14.04 12.10 8.62
CA ILE A 259 -13.78 12.94 9.80
C ILE A 259 -14.26 14.38 9.56
N ALA A 260 -13.93 14.96 8.41
CA ALA A 260 -14.37 16.31 8.04
C ALA A 260 -15.91 16.41 7.98
N TRP A 261 -16.57 15.38 7.44
CA TRP A 261 -18.03 15.31 7.40
C TRP A 261 -18.63 15.17 8.80
N LEU A 262 -18.11 14.25 9.61
CA LEU A 262 -18.65 13.93 10.92
C LEU A 262 -18.65 15.17 11.82
N PHE A 263 -17.53 15.88 11.90
CA PHE A 263 -17.38 17.03 12.80
C PHE A 263 -17.83 18.36 12.21
N ASN A 264 -18.34 18.40 10.98
CA ASN A 264 -18.58 19.65 10.25
C ASN A 264 -17.34 20.55 10.22
N VAL A 265 -16.18 19.97 9.93
CA VAL A 265 -14.88 20.68 9.90
C VAL A 265 -14.29 20.63 8.50
N ARG A 266 -13.64 21.70 8.08
CA ARG A 266 -12.87 21.75 6.83
C ARG A 266 -11.46 22.27 7.11
N GLY A 267 -10.52 21.91 6.24
CA GLY A 267 -9.12 22.29 6.38
C GLY A 267 -8.44 22.57 5.05
N TYR A 268 -7.11 22.66 5.12
CA TYR A 268 -6.24 23.02 4.00
C TYR A 268 -5.08 22.02 3.84
N ASP A 269 -5.24 20.81 4.40
CA ASP A 269 -4.14 19.87 4.55
C ASP A 269 -3.83 19.09 3.28
N LEU A 270 -4.74 19.09 2.29
CA LEU A 270 -4.53 18.53 0.97
C LEU A 270 -4.82 19.58 -0.13
N PRO A 271 -4.04 19.61 -1.24
CA PRO A 271 -4.11 20.68 -2.26
C PRO A 271 -5.47 20.91 -2.94
N HIS A 272 -6.37 19.93 -2.94
CA HIS A 272 -7.68 20.02 -3.62
C HIS A 272 -8.85 19.45 -2.81
N THR A 273 -8.58 19.00 -1.59
CA THR A 273 -9.56 18.33 -0.73
C THR A 273 -9.61 19.10 0.60
N PRO A 274 -10.74 19.74 0.96
CA PRO A 274 -10.80 20.65 2.10
C PRO A 274 -10.92 19.90 3.44
N VAL A 275 -9.92 19.07 3.76
CA VAL A 275 -9.89 18.19 4.93
C VAL A 275 -8.83 18.63 5.94
N LEU A 276 -9.00 18.13 7.17
CA LEU A 276 -8.06 18.27 8.28
C LEU A 276 -7.44 16.91 8.54
N ARG A 277 -6.11 16.81 8.54
CA ARG A 277 -5.38 15.59 8.89
C ARG A 277 -5.66 15.25 10.35
N ALA A 278 -6.35 14.14 10.55
CA ALA A 278 -6.79 13.72 11.86
C ALA A 278 -7.12 12.22 11.90
N TYR A 279 -7.17 11.67 13.11
CA TYR A 279 -7.85 10.41 13.41
C TYR A 279 -8.95 10.66 14.44
N ALA A 280 -10.02 9.88 14.41
CA ALA A 280 -11.06 9.95 15.44
C ALA A 280 -11.41 8.57 15.99
N ILE A 281 -11.69 8.51 17.30
CA ILE A 281 -12.23 7.33 17.96
C ILE A 281 -13.54 7.72 18.62
N ILE A 282 -14.63 7.09 18.21
CA ILE A 282 -15.97 7.29 18.77
C ILE A 282 -16.32 6.09 19.63
N THR A 283 -16.69 6.32 20.88
CA THR A 283 -17.23 5.30 21.79
C THR A 283 -18.66 5.66 22.20
N GLY A 284 -19.32 4.78 22.95
CA GLY A 284 -20.65 5.06 23.51
C GLY A 284 -20.69 6.32 24.39
N GLU A 285 -19.58 6.68 25.03
CA GLU A 285 -19.53 7.75 26.03
C GLU A 285 -18.62 8.92 25.61
N SER A 286 -17.56 8.64 24.86
CA SER A 286 -16.51 9.61 24.55
C SER A 286 -16.26 9.76 23.06
N ILE A 287 -15.62 10.87 22.71
CA ILE A 287 -15.09 11.16 21.38
C ILE A 287 -13.65 11.63 21.57
N HIS A 288 -12.73 11.03 20.82
CA HIS A 288 -11.33 11.41 20.82
C HIS A 288 -10.94 11.84 19.40
N LEU A 289 -10.49 13.08 19.23
CA LEU A 289 -9.97 13.62 17.98
C LEU A 289 -8.47 13.86 18.10
N TYR A 290 -7.68 13.21 17.25
CA TYR A 290 -6.23 13.34 17.19
C TYR A 290 -5.86 14.18 15.98
N THR A 291 -5.35 15.38 16.19
CA THR A 291 -4.96 16.31 15.13
C THR A 291 -3.91 17.29 15.65
N PRO A 292 -3.05 17.90 14.80
CA PRO A 292 -2.06 18.86 15.27
C PRO A 292 -2.70 20.02 16.03
N ARG A 293 -2.26 20.29 17.26
CA ARG A 293 -2.92 21.26 18.17
C ARG A 293 -3.09 22.66 17.58
N HIS A 294 -2.13 23.11 16.77
CA HIS A 294 -2.17 24.44 16.14
C HIS A 294 -3.24 24.57 15.05
N LYS A 295 -3.83 23.45 14.61
CA LYS A 295 -4.91 23.44 13.60
C LYS A 295 -6.29 23.75 14.17
N ILE A 296 -6.46 23.66 15.48
CA ILE A 296 -7.73 23.88 16.18
C ILE A 296 -7.66 25.16 17.00
N PHE A 297 -8.53 26.12 16.71
CA PHE A 297 -8.64 27.36 17.50
C PHE A 297 -9.29 27.12 18.86
N ASP A 298 -8.85 27.85 19.89
CA ASP A 298 -9.31 27.66 21.28
C ASP A 298 -10.83 27.83 21.47
N ARG A 299 -11.49 28.62 20.61
CA ARG A 299 -12.96 28.81 20.64
C ARG A 299 -13.74 27.50 20.39
N TRP A 300 -13.09 26.45 19.90
CA TRP A 300 -13.71 25.15 19.60
C TRP A 300 -13.71 24.19 20.79
N ARG A 301 -12.98 24.51 21.87
CA ARG A 301 -12.86 23.62 23.06
C ARG A 301 -13.98 23.82 24.08
N SER A 302 -14.87 24.79 23.87
CA SER A 302 -15.83 25.29 24.88
C SER A 302 -17.31 25.10 24.51
N THR A 303 -17.60 24.22 23.55
CA THR A 303 -18.96 23.84 23.10
C THR A 303 -19.01 22.35 22.86
#